data_AF-A0A6N7FW64-F1
#
_entry.id   AF-A0A6N7FW64-F1
#
_cell.length_a   1.000
_cell.length_b   1.000
_cell.length_c   1.000
_cell.angle_alpha   90.00
_cell.angle_beta   90.00
_cell.angle_gamma   90.00
#
_symmetry.space_group_name_H-M   'P 1'
#
loop_
_entity.id
_entity.type
_entity.pdbx_description
1 polymer ?
#
loop_
_entity_poly.entity_id
_entity_poly.type
_entity_poly.pdbx_seq_one_letter_code
_entity_poly.pdbx_strand_id
1 'polypeptide(L)'
;MRPVPRATPSAGPAAASSSASAVSCAVPHAVRSSAAGRTMLRRSAGGAPGLSPARTSPSRPHLAQGPADETAVTADRNDDTARLGALAHTLWREQRLLDVLLYRMDVQQLVMAAGRTHWIERAAFDVEAALEELGEHEVIRAMQVADVAPVLGLRAEATLRELVAAAPEPWQDILRDHQQAFLELVARVEETSHANRDLVRRSMSTMRELLAGDDGAVTGADGYGRTGTTATKRRPLLLDREA
;
A
#
# COMPACT_ATOMS: atom_id res chain seq x y z
N MET A 1 45.77 -56.05 23.08
CA MET A 1 46.27 -55.77 21.71
C MET A 1 45.08 -55.76 20.76
N ARG A 2 44.52 -54.56 20.51
CA ARG A 2 43.62 -54.18 19.39
C ARG A 2 43.34 -52.68 19.54
N PRO A 3 43.76 -51.81 18.61
CA PRO A 3 43.58 -50.36 18.75
C PRO A 3 42.22 -49.91 18.21
N VAL A 4 41.58 -48.98 18.92
CA VAL A 4 40.39 -48.23 18.47
C VAL A 4 40.86 -47.05 17.60
N PRO A 5 40.26 -46.79 16.43
CA PRO A 5 40.69 -45.67 15.59
C PRO A 5 40.19 -44.33 16.15
N ARG A 6 41.13 -43.38 16.30
CA ARG A 6 40.90 -41.96 16.57
C ARG A 6 40.32 -41.29 15.32
N ALA A 7 39.19 -40.61 15.47
CA ALA A 7 38.68 -39.68 14.47
C ALA A 7 39.45 -38.35 14.56
N THR A 8 40.00 -37.90 13.42
CA THR A 8 40.62 -36.58 13.23
C THR A 8 39.57 -35.53 12.82
N PRO A 9 39.78 -34.24 13.14
CA PRO A 9 38.84 -33.16 12.84
C PRO A 9 39.03 -32.63 11.40
N SER A 10 37.96 -32.55 10.62
CA SER A 10 37.97 -31.81 9.34
C SER A 10 37.31 -30.43 9.50
N ALA A 11 38.16 -29.41 9.42
CA ALA A 11 37.97 -28.11 8.78
C ALA A 11 36.53 -27.63 8.49
N GLY A 12 36.17 -26.46 9.05
CA GLY A 12 35.28 -25.49 8.38
C GLY A 12 35.96 -24.89 7.13
N PRO A 13 35.41 -23.87 6.43
CA PRO A 13 34.40 -22.90 6.90
C PRO A 13 33.25 -22.65 5.92
N ALA A 14 32.11 -22.15 6.41
CA ALA A 14 31.16 -21.44 5.56
C ALA A 14 30.51 -20.32 6.37
N ALA A 15 31.00 -19.10 6.13
CA ALA A 15 30.39 -17.87 6.58
C ALA A 15 28.95 -17.83 6.07
N ALA A 16 27.99 -17.75 6.99
CA ALA A 16 26.64 -17.37 6.68
C ALA A 16 26.66 -15.86 6.35
N SER A 17 26.77 -15.55 5.06
CA SER A 17 26.44 -14.23 4.53
C SER A 17 24.98 -13.94 4.85
N SER A 18 24.75 -13.07 5.83
CA SER A 18 23.42 -12.53 6.15
C SER A 18 23.04 -11.52 5.08
N SER A 19 22.54 -12.02 3.94
CA SER A 19 21.93 -11.22 2.90
C SER A 19 20.57 -10.72 3.40
N ALA A 20 20.54 -9.47 3.86
CA ALA A 20 19.30 -8.71 4.02
C ALA A 20 18.70 -8.50 2.62
N SER A 21 17.77 -9.37 2.24
CA SER A 21 16.92 -9.15 1.06
C SER A 21 16.08 -7.90 1.30
N ALA A 22 16.46 -6.82 0.63
CA ALA A 22 15.58 -5.69 0.37
C ALA A 22 14.33 -6.24 -0.33
N VAL A 23 13.19 -6.19 0.34
CA VAL A 23 11.88 -6.38 -0.30
C VAL A 23 11.66 -5.17 -1.20
N SER A 24 12.15 -5.29 -2.43
CA SER A 24 11.82 -4.42 -3.55
C SER A 24 10.45 -4.84 -4.06
N CYS A 25 9.40 -4.18 -3.57
CA CYS A 25 8.11 -4.17 -4.25
C CYS A 25 8.15 -2.99 -5.24
N ALA A 26 8.73 -3.24 -6.41
CA ALA A 26 8.53 -2.39 -7.57
C ALA A 26 7.11 -2.63 -8.09
N VAL A 27 6.22 -1.66 -7.90
CA VAL A 27 4.96 -1.58 -8.65
C VAL A 27 5.19 -0.61 -9.81
N PRO A 28 5.18 -1.06 -11.08
CA PRO A 28 5.27 -0.16 -12.21
C PRO A 28 3.86 0.28 -12.60
N HIS A 29 3.52 1.56 -12.39
CA HIS A 29 2.38 2.15 -13.10
C HIS A 29 2.88 3.05 -14.23
N ALA A 30 2.67 2.58 -15.46
CA ALA A 30 2.96 3.28 -16.69
C ALA A 30 2.13 4.57 -16.78
N VAL A 31 2.80 5.71 -16.78
CA VAL A 31 2.24 7.01 -17.15
C VAL A 31 2.13 7.06 -18.67
N ARG A 32 0.90 7.01 -19.20
CA ARG A 32 0.62 7.38 -20.59
C ARG A 32 0.62 8.91 -20.69
N SER A 33 1.70 9.45 -21.23
CA SER A 33 1.81 10.84 -21.66
C SER A 33 0.98 11.05 -22.93
N SER A 34 0.03 12.00 -22.90
CA SER A 34 -0.64 12.51 -24.09
C SER A 34 -0.27 13.98 -24.27
N ALA A 35 0.61 14.21 -25.24
CA ALA A 35 1.03 15.50 -25.72
C ALA A 35 -0.09 16.19 -26.54
N ALA A 36 -0.40 17.43 -26.17
CA ALA A 36 -0.98 18.45 -27.04
C ALA A 36 -0.50 19.79 -26.45
N GLY A 37 0.58 20.41 -26.93
CA GLY A 37 0.72 20.88 -28.30
C GLY A 37 0.13 22.28 -28.36
N ARG A 38 0.97 23.32 -28.15
CA ARG A 38 0.72 24.68 -28.65
C ARG A 38 1.98 25.53 -28.56
N THR A 39 2.65 25.60 -29.71
CA THR A 39 3.76 26.49 -30.03
C THR A 39 3.25 27.57 -31.01
N MET A 40 3.87 28.75 -30.95
CA MET A 40 3.72 29.94 -31.81
C MET A 40 2.57 30.90 -31.39
N LEU A 41 2.77 32.22 -31.30
CA LEU A 41 3.48 33.09 -32.23
C LEU A 41 4.25 34.21 -31.51
N ARG A 42 5.53 34.32 -31.84
CA ARG A 42 6.38 35.47 -31.58
C ARG A 42 6.31 36.37 -32.81
N ARG A 43 5.77 37.59 -32.68
CA ARG A 43 5.80 38.61 -33.74
C ARG A 43 6.60 39.81 -33.28
N SER A 44 7.62 40.09 -34.07
CA SER A 44 8.56 41.20 -33.99
C SER A 44 8.05 42.38 -34.82
N ALA A 45 8.21 43.60 -34.30
CA ALA A 45 8.29 44.89 -34.99
C ALA A 45 8.78 45.88 -33.90
N GLY A 46 9.79 46.74 -34.04
CA GLY A 46 10.42 47.36 -35.20
C GLY A 46 10.32 48.89 -35.01
N GLY A 47 11.45 49.60 -34.83
CA GLY A 47 11.56 51.04 -35.13
C GLY A 47 11.89 52.04 -34.01
N ALA A 48 13.20 52.21 -33.74
CA ALA A 48 14.00 53.46 -33.73
C ALA A 48 13.54 54.75 -32.95
N PRO A 49 14.32 55.86 -32.92
CA PRO A 49 15.08 56.28 -31.73
C PRO A 49 14.74 57.71 -31.21
N GLY A 50 15.21 58.08 -30.02
CA GLY A 50 15.21 59.49 -29.61
C GLY A 50 15.43 59.77 -28.12
N LEU A 51 16.62 60.30 -27.81
CA LEU A 51 16.91 61.42 -26.89
C LEU A 51 16.51 61.35 -25.39
N SER A 52 17.57 61.39 -24.56
CA SER A 52 17.70 61.98 -23.20
C SER A 52 16.84 63.26 -22.96
N PRO A 53 16.47 63.63 -21.71
CA PRO A 53 17.41 63.78 -20.59
C PRO A 53 16.91 63.49 -19.15
N ALA A 54 17.92 63.40 -18.26
CA ALA A 54 17.96 63.67 -16.82
C ALA A 54 16.63 63.75 -16.05
N ARG A 55 16.40 62.75 -15.19
CA ARG A 55 15.62 62.90 -13.97
C ARG A 55 16.50 62.60 -12.77
N THR A 56 16.88 63.67 -12.08
CA THR A 56 17.36 63.69 -10.71
C THR A 56 16.39 62.91 -9.83
N SER A 57 16.85 61.77 -9.29
CA SER A 57 16.14 61.07 -8.23
C SER A 57 16.40 61.81 -6.91
N PRO A 58 15.37 62.15 -6.12
CA PRO A 58 15.59 62.63 -4.77
C PRO A 58 16.04 61.45 -3.90
N SER A 59 17.16 61.63 -3.21
CA SER A 59 17.68 60.71 -2.19
C SER A 59 16.58 60.34 -1.21
N ARG A 60 16.17 59.07 -1.21
CA ARG A 60 15.34 58.49 -0.16
C ARG A 60 16.19 58.42 1.12
N PRO A 61 15.69 58.92 2.27
CA PRO A 61 16.35 58.65 3.54
C PRO A 61 16.28 57.14 3.81
N HIS A 62 17.45 56.57 4.12
CA HIS A 62 17.64 55.20 4.57
C HIS A 62 16.88 55.00 5.89
N LEU A 63 15.59 54.68 5.82
CA LEU A 63 14.86 54.07 6.91
C LEU A 63 15.51 52.71 7.18
N ALA A 64 15.97 52.54 8.41
CA ALA A 64 16.63 51.35 8.93
C ALA A 64 15.99 50.07 8.39
N GLN A 65 16.79 49.27 7.69
CA GLN A 65 16.50 47.86 7.46
C GLN A 65 16.48 47.18 8.83
N GLY A 66 15.29 47.04 9.43
CA GLY A 66 15.05 45.99 10.42
C GLY A 66 15.21 44.61 9.75
N PRO A 67 15.45 43.53 10.51
CA PRO A 67 15.95 42.28 9.97
C PRO A 67 14.89 41.56 9.11
N ALA A 68 14.85 41.88 7.82
CA ALA A 68 14.02 41.19 6.84
C ALA A 68 14.40 39.70 6.68
N ASP A 69 15.58 39.32 7.15
CA ASP A 69 16.10 37.95 7.13
C ASP A 69 15.35 37.03 8.13
N GLU A 70 14.93 37.57 9.27
CA GLU A 70 14.31 36.78 10.35
C GLU A 70 12.89 36.32 10.00
N THR A 71 12.15 37.13 9.22
CA THR A 71 10.81 36.79 8.73
C THR A 71 10.82 35.74 7.61
N ALA A 72 11.91 35.62 6.85
CA ALA A 72 12.01 34.63 5.77
C ALA A 72 12.34 33.24 6.31
N VAL A 73 13.30 33.13 7.24
CA VAL A 73 13.69 31.87 7.90
C VAL A 73 12.53 31.25 8.69
N THR A 74 11.69 32.07 9.33
CA THR A 74 10.52 31.59 10.07
C THR A 74 9.41 31.09 9.15
N ALA A 75 9.24 31.67 7.97
CA ALA A 75 8.27 31.20 6.98
C ALA A 75 8.66 29.85 6.38
N ASP A 76 9.95 29.66 6.04
CA ASP A 76 10.50 28.41 5.52
C ASP A 76 10.33 27.25 6.53
N ARG A 77 10.71 27.49 7.79
CA ARG A 77 10.49 26.52 8.88
C ARG A 77 9.02 26.17 9.09
N ASN A 78 8.11 27.15 8.96
CA ASN A 78 6.67 26.88 9.07
C ASN A 78 6.18 25.99 7.92
N ASP A 79 6.69 26.19 6.70
CA ASP A 79 6.36 25.33 5.55
C ASP A 79 6.87 23.90 5.78
N ASP A 80 8.10 23.72 6.29
CA ASP A 80 8.66 22.42 6.61
C ASP A 80 7.82 21.66 7.65
N THR A 81 7.39 22.35 8.71
CA THR A 81 6.52 21.74 9.73
C THR A 81 5.16 21.36 9.16
N ALA A 82 4.61 22.14 8.21
CA ALA A 82 3.36 21.83 7.54
C ALA A 82 3.50 20.58 6.64
N ARG A 83 4.62 20.45 5.92
CA ARG A 83 4.92 19.28 5.06
C ARG A 83 5.07 18.00 5.90
N LEU A 84 5.81 18.06 7.01
CA LEU A 84 5.96 16.94 7.94
C LEU A 84 4.63 16.55 8.60
N GLY A 85 3.82 17.54 8.98
CA GLY A 85 2.48 17.32 9.52
C GLY A 85 1.54 16.66 8.51
N ALA A 86 1.59 17.08 7.24
CA ALA A 86 0.81 16.47 6.17
C ALA A 86 1.21 15.01 5.92
N LEU A 87 2.51 14.71 5.93
CA LEU A 87 3.02 13.33 5.83
C LEU A 87 2.55 12.46 7.00
N ALA A 88 2.69 12.95 8.24
CA ALA A 88 2.24 12.23 9.43
C ALA A 88 0.73 11.96 9.38
N HIS A 89 -0.07 12.93 8.93
CA HIS A 89 -1.50 12.74 8.74
C HIS A 89 -1.83 11.64 7.72
N THR A 90 -1.13 11.62 6.58
CA THR A 90 -1.29 10.55 5.57
C THR A 90 -0.91 9.19 6.12
N LEU A 91 0.21 9.07 6.85
CA LEU A 91 0.62 7.81 7.49
C LEU A 91 -0.43 7.30 8.47
N TRP A 92 -1.01 8.19 9.28
CA TRP A 92 -2.13 7.84 10.15
C TRP A 92 -3.35 7.35 9.38
N ARG A 93 -3.67 8.00 8.24
CA ARG A 93 -4.79 7.59 7.38
C ARG A 93 -4.54 6.20 6.79
N GLU A 94 -3.36 5.93 6.27
CA GLU A 94 -2.99 4.60 5.76
C GLU A 94 -3.03 3.53 6.86
N GLN A 95 -2.58 3.85 8.07
CA GLN A 95 -2.71 2.97 9.23
C GLN A 95 -4.17 2.58 9.46
N ARG A 96 -5.10 3.54 9.35
CA ARG A 96 -6.53 3.27 9.47
C ARG A 96 -7.07 2.42 8.32
N LEU A 97 -6.55 2.60 7.10
CA LEU A 97 -6.95 1.80 5.92
C LEU A 97 -6.46 0.35 6.04
N LEU A 98 -5.25 0.14 6.54
CA LEU A 98 -4.74 -1.20 6.86
C LEU A 98 -5.60 -1.91 7.91
N ASP A 99 -6.07 -1.19 8.95
CA ASP A 99 -7.01 -1.75 9.94
C ASP A 99 -8.36 -2.14 9.31
N VAL A 100 -8.88 -1.31 8.40
CA VAL A 100 -10.08 -1.65 7.63
C VAL A 100 -9.84 -2.88 6.75
N LEU A 101 -8.71 -2.96 6.05
CA LEU A 101 -8.34 -4.10 5.22
C LEU A 101 -8.30 -5.39 6.04
N LEU A 102 -7.62 -5.37 7.21
CA LEU A 102 -7.59 -6.50 8.15
C LEU A 102 -9.01 -6.94 8.53
N TYR A 103 -9.85 -6.00 8.92
CA TYR A 103 -11.26 -6.29 9.23
C TYR A 103 -11.99 -6.94 8.04
N ARG A 104 -11.81 -6.46 6.82
CA ARG A 104 -12.45 -7.06 5.63
C ARG A 104 -11.95 -8.48 5.35
N MET A 105 -10.66 -8.72 5.53
CA MET A 105 -10.07 -10.05 5.37
C MET A 105 -10.61 -11.03 6.43
N ASP A 106 -10.77 -10.60 7.67
CA ASP A 106 -11.37 -11.41 8.74
C ASP A 106 -12.85 -11.71 8.46
N VAL A 107 -13.61 -10.74 7.99
CA VAL A 107 -15.01 -10.96 7.56
C VAL A 107 -15.07 -11.98 6.42
N GLN A 108 -14.16 -11.90 5.45
CA GLN A 108 -14.07 -12.89 4.38
C GLN A 108 -13.80 -14.29 4.93
N GLN A 109 -12.88 -14.44 5.88
CA GLN A 109 -12.62 -15.72 6.57
C GLN A 109 -13.88 -16.27 7.24
N LEU A 110 -14.59 -15.42 7.99
CA LEU A 110 -15.81 -15.82 8.69
C LEU A 110 -16.92 -16.25 7.72
N VAL A 111 -17.07 -15.55 6.60
CA VAL A 111 -18.05 -15.90 5.56
C VAL A 111 -17.71 -17.23 4.90
N MET A 112 -16.44 -17.46 4.57
CA MET A 112 -15.96 -18.72 4.01
C MET A 112 -16.13 -19.88 4.99
N ALA A 113 -15.71 -19.70 6.25
CA ALA A 113 -15.82 -20.71 7.30
C ALA A 113 -17.27 -21.08 7.62
N ALA A 114 -18.19 -20.10 7.55
CA ALA A 114 -19.62 -20.34 7.74
C ALA A 114 -20.32 -20.95 6.50
N GLY A 115 -19.61 -21.18 5.39
CA GLY A 115 -20.18 -21.74 4.16
C GLY A 115 -21.22 -20.84 3.50
N ARG A 116 -21.22 -19.52 3.79
CA ARG A 116 -22.21 -18.57 3.26
C ARG A 116 -21.81 -18.09 1.86
N THR A 117 -21.95 -18.97 0.88
CA THR A 117 -21.48 -18.77 -0.50
C THR A 117 -21.99 -17.49 -1.18
N HIS A 118 -23.25 -17.11 -0.92
CA HIS A 118 -23.83 -15.88 -1.48
C HIS A 118 -23.15 -14.57 -1.02
N TRP A 119 -22.40 -14.58 0.08
CA TRP A 119 -21.66 -13.40 0.57
C TRP A 119 -20.18 -13.40 0.17
N ILE A 120 -19.64 -14.48 -0.41
CA ILE A 120 -18.21 -14.61 -0.70
C ILE A 120 -17.75 -13.55 -1.70
N GLU A 121 -18.49 -13.38 -2.79
CA GLU A 121 -18.17 -12.37 -3.82
C GLU A 121 -18.17 -10.96 -3.23
N ARG A 122 -19.15 -10.65 -2.37
CA ARG A 122 -19.22 -9.36 -1.70
C ARG A 122 -18.04 -9.13 -0.76
N ALA A 123 -17.66 -10.14 0.01
CA ALA A 123 -16.54 -10.05 0.93
C ALA A 123 -15.19 -9.88 0.19
N ALA A 124 -15.01 -10.55 -0.95
CA ALA A 124 -13.84 -10.38 -1.81
C ALA A 124 -13.77 -8.96 -2.39
N PHE A 125 -14.89 -8.45 -2.90
CA PHE A 125 -14.98 -7.07 -3.39
C PHE A 125 -14.65 -6.04 -2.31
N ASP A 126 -15.15 -6.22 -1.07
CA ASP A 126 -14.84 -5.30 0.03
C ASP A 126 -13.33 -5.28 0.37
N VAL A 127 -12.61 -6.40 0.19
CA VAL A 127 -11.14 -6.45 0.33
C VAL A 127 -10.44 -5.71 -0.81
N GLU A 128 -10.87 -5.94 -2.05
CA GLU A 128 -10.34 -5.25 -3.24
C GLU A 128 -10.51 -3.73 -3.13
N ALA A 129 -11.71 -3.27 -2.74
CA ALA A 129 -11.99 -1.86 -2.53
C ALA A 129 -11.09 -1.23 -1.44
N ALA A 130 -10.81 -1.95 -0.35
CA ALA A 130 -9.90 -1.48 0.68
C ALA A 130 -8.44 -1.40 0.19
N LEU A 131 -8.01 -2.34 -0.67
CA LEU A 131 -6.68 -2.30 -1.30
C LEU A 131 -6.56 -1.13 -2.30
N GLU A 132 -7.61 -0.83 -3.04
CA GLU A 132 -7.65 0.30 -3.97
C GLU A 132 -7.51 1.64 -3.22
N GLU A 133 -8.31 1.86 -2.16
CA GLU A 133 -8.20 3.07 -1.33
C GLU A 133 -6.81 3.19 -0.67
N LEU A 134 -6.23 2.07 -0.22
CA LEU A 134 -4.85 2.07 0.30
C LEU A 134 -3.83 2.48 -0.78
N GLY A 135 -3.99 1.99 -2.00
CA GLY A 135 -3.12 2.33 -3.13
C GLY A 135 -3.17 3.82 -3.52
N GLU A 136 -4.36 4.42 -3.47
CA GLU A 136 -4.53 5.87 -3.69
C GLU A 136 -3.74 6.70 -2.66
N HIS A 137 -3.82 6.29 -1.39
CA HIS A 137 -3.10 6.97 -0.32
C HIS A 137 -1.58 6.75 -0.38
N GLU A 138 -1.13 5.59 -0.83
CA GLU A 138 0.30 5.32 -1.06
C GLU A 138 0.92 6.26 -2.09
N VAL A 139 0.17 6.62 -3.15
CA VAL A 139 0.62 7.62 -4.14
C VAL A 139 0.77 9.00 -3.49
N ILE A 140 -0.20 9.40 -2.66
CA ILE A 140 -0.16 10.67 -1.93
C ILE A 140 1.06 10.69 -0.99
N ARG A 141 1.29 9.61 -0.25
CA ARG A 141 2.47 9.47 0.62
C ARG A 141 3.75 9.58 -0.18
N ALA A 142 3.85 8.91 -1.34
CA ALA A 142 5.03 8.97 -2.18
C ALA A 142 5.33 10.40 -2.66
N MET A 143 4.30 11.16 -3.04
CA MET A 143 4.44 12.57 -3.39
C MET A 143 4.92 13.41 -2.19
N GLN A 144 4.31 13.24 -1.03
CA GLN A 144 4.71 13.96 0.20
C GLN A 144 6.14 13.62 0.64
N VAL A 145 6.56 12.37 0.49
CA VAL A 145 7.96 11.95 0.75
C VAL A 145 8.91 12.65 -0.21
N ALA A 146 8.56 12.73 -1.50
CA ALA A 146 9.37 13.46 -2.49
C ALA A 146 9.49 14.96 -2.19
N ASP A 147 8.47 15.56 -1.56
CA ASP A 147 8.47 16.97 -1.15
C ASP A 147 9.23 17.22 0.17
N VAL A 148 9.19 16.28 1.11
CA VAL A 148 9.81 16.40 2.44
C VAL A 148 11.28 15.97 2.43
N ALA A 149 11.64 14.93 1.67
CA ALA A 149 12.99 14.36 1.74
C ALA A 149 14.11 15.38 1.37
N PRO A 150 13.97 16.21 0.32
CA PRO A 150 14.99 17.21 -0.02
C PRO A 150 15.18 18.28 1.07
N VAL A 151 14.10 18.65 1.76
CA VAL A 151 14.13 19.60 2.90
C VAL A 151 14.99 19.04 4.04
N LEU A 152 14.94 17.72 4.25
CA LEU A 152 15.76 17.02 5.25
C LEU A 152 17.16 16.66 4.74
N GLY A 153 17.55 17.11 3.55
CA GLY A 153 18.85 16.79 2.93
C GLY A 153 18.97 15.35 2.43
N LEU A 154 17.84 14.69 2.17
CA LEU A 154 17.77 13.31 1.65
C LEU A 154 17.38 13.30 0.16
N ARG A 155 17.54 12.14 -0.48
CA ARG A 155 17.04 11.89 -1.85
C ARG A 155 15.51 11.85 -1.87
N ALA A 156 14.88 12.24 -2.97
CA ALA A 156 13.42 12.31 -3.10
C ALA A 156 12.71 10.96 -2.83
N GLU A 157 13.37 9.84 -3.07
CA GLU A 157 12.81 8.50 -2.85
C GLU A 157 13.24 7.91 -1.48
N ALA A 158 13.58 8.76 -0.50
CA ALA A 158 14.01 8.35 0.83
C ALA A 158 13.01 7.38 1.48
N THR A 159 13.53 6.38 2.17
CA THR A 159 12.71 5.45 2.95
C THR A 159 12.16 6.13 4.19
N LEU A 160 11.02 5.66 4.71
CA LEU A 160 10.45 6.19 5.95
C LEU A 160 11.44 6.12 7.13
N ARG A 161 12.28 5.08 7.17
CA ARG A 161 13.36 4.95 8.16
C ARG A 161 14.42 6.05 8.05
N GLU A 162 14.80 6.42 6.82
CA GLU A 162 15.73 7.53 6.58
C GLU A 162 15.11 8.87 6.98
N LEU A 163 13.82 9.07 6.68
CA LEU A 163 13.07 10.25 7.10
C LEU A 163 13.00 10.39 8.63
N VAL A 164 12.68 9.31 9.35
CA VAL A 164 12.66 9.30 10.83
C VAL A 164 14.02 9.68 11.42
N ALA A 165 15.11 9.21 10.83
CA ALA A 165 16.46 9.49 11.31
C ALA A 165 16.89 10.95 11.07
N ALA A 166 16.43 11.56 9.98
CA ALA A 166 16.76 12.94 9.61
C ALA A 166 15.77 13.99 10.13
N ALA A 167 14.56 13.57 10.53
CA ALA A 167 13.52 14.46 10.99
C ALA A 167 13.93 15.18 12.29
N PRO A 168 13.67 16.48 12.41
CA PRO A 168 13.87 17.21 13.66
C PRO A 168 12.78 16.87 14.68
N GLU A 169 13.05 17.16 15.96
CA GLU A 169 12.02 17.12 17.01
C GLU A 169 10.90 18.15 16.73
N PRO A 170 9.62 17.83 17.02
CA PRO A 170 9.09 16.59 17.63
C PRO A 170 8.75 15.49 16.62
N TRP A 171 9.03 15.70 15.33
CA TRP A 171 8.55 14.84 14.25
C TRP A 171 9.26 13.50 14.19
N GLN A 172 10.50 13.43 14.67
CA GLN A 172 11.24 12.17 14.78
C GLN A 172 10.44 11.11 15.55
N ASP A 173 9.92 11.45 16.73
CA ASP A 173 9.16 10.52 17.56
C ASP A 173 7.81 10.16 16.91
N ILE A 174 7.08 11.16 16.40
CA ILE A 174 5.78 10.94 15.74
C ILE A 174 5.92 10.00 14.53
N LEU A 175 6.91 10.24 13.67
CA LEU A 175 7.14 9.40 12.49
C LEU A 175 7.63 8.00 12.87
N ARG A 176 8.39 7.87 13.97
CA ARG A 176 8.85 6.57 14.49
C ARG A 176 7.67 5.74 14.98
N ASP A 177 6.75 6.35 15.73
CA ASP A 177 5.53 5.68 16.20
C ASP A 177 4.68 5.18 15.03
N HIS A 178 4.50 6.01 14.00
CA HIS A 178 3.83 5.60 12.76
C HIS A 178 4.58 4.46 12.06
N GLN A 179 5.90 4.55 11.93
CA GLN A 179 6.71 3.50 11.30
C GLN A 179 6.51 2.15 12.01
N GLN A 180 6.59 2.13 13.34
CA GLN A 180 6.39 0.91 14.11
C GLN A 180 4.99 0.35 13.92
N ALA A 181 3.95 1.18 14.08
CA ALA A 181 2.57 0.74 13.91
C ALA A 181 2.28 0.21 12.50
N PHE A 182 2.88 0.82 11.48
CA PHE A 182 2.75 0.38 10.10
C PHE A 182 3.37 -1.01 9.89
N LEU A 183 4.59 -1.24 10.40
CA LEU A 183 5.25 -2.55 10.34
C LEU A 183 4.45 -3.65 11.04
N GLU A 184 3.86 -3.35 12.20
CA GLU A 184 3.00 -4.27 12.93
C GLU A 184 1.70 -4.61 12.16
N LEU A 185 1.11 -3.65 11.45
CA LEU A 185 -0.08 -3.89 10.63
C LEU A 185 0.23 -4.68 9.37
N VAL A 186 1.33 -4.36 8.68
CA VAL A 186 1.77 -5.09 7.49
C VAL A 186 2.03 -6.56 7.83
N ALA A 187 2.72 -6.83 8.95
CA ALA A 187 2.95 -8.20 9.41
C ALA A 187 1.63 -8.95 9.66
N ARG A 188 0.63 -8.29 10.27
CA ARG A 188 -0.71 -8.86 10.46
C ARG A 188 -1.43 -9.12 9.13
N VAL A 189 -1.34 -8.21 8.16
CA VAL A 189 -1.96 -8.40 6.83
C VAL A 189 -1.35 -9.60 6.12
N GLU A 190 -0.02 -9.77 6.21
CA GLU A 190 0.67 -10.93 5.67
C GLU A 190 0.20 -12.23 6.32
N GLU A 191 0.13 -12.28 7.65
CA GLU A 191 -0.37 -13.43 8.41
C GLU A 191 -1.81 -13.81 8.00
N THR A 192 -2.73 -12.84 8.01
CA THR A 192 -4.13 -13.06 7.60
C THR A 192 -4.24 -13.48 6.13
N SER A 193 -3.38 -12.96 5.25
CA SER A 193 -3.33 -13.35 3.84
C SER A 193 -2.89 -14.80 3.67
N HIS A 194 -1.89 -15.24 4.43
CA HIS A 194 -1.43 -16.63 4.46
C HIS A 194 -2.55 -17.57 4.92
N ALA A 195 -3.23 -17.24 6.03
CA ALA A 195 -4.37 -18.00 6.53
C ALA A 195 -5.50 -18.14 5.49
N ASN A 196 -5.81 -17.05 4.77
CA ASN A 196 -6.80 -17.05 3.70
C ASN A 196 -6.43 -18.00 2.55
N ARG A 197 -5.20 -17.93 2.06
CA ARG A 197 -4.72 -18.82 0.99
C ARG A 197 -4.78 -20.28 1.42
N ASP A 198 -4.48 -20.58 2.67
CA ASP A 198 -4.54 -21.94 3.21
C ASP A 198 -5.97 -22.46 3.39
N LEU A 199 -6.94 -21.60 3.72
CA LEU A 199 -8.36 -21.97 3.74
C LEU A 199 -8.86 -22.37 2.34
N VAL A 200 -8.56 -21.56 1.31
CA VAL A 200 -8.93 -21.84 -0.08
C VAL A 200 -8.25 -23.10 -0.61
N ARG A 201 -6.96 -23.29 -0.28
CA ARG A 201 -6.23 -24.51 -0.67
C ARG A 201 -6.85 -25.76 -0.08
N ARG A 202 -7.21 -25.72 1.22
CA ARG A 202 -7.85 -26.85 1.91
C ARG A 202 -9.23 -27.15 1.35
N SER A 203 -10.08 -26.14 1.14
CA SER A 203 -11.42 -26.34 0.59
C SER A 203 -11.38 -26.98 -0.80
N MET A 204 -10.47 -26.52 -1.67
CA MET A 204 -10.24 -27.09 -3.00
C MET A 204 -9.74 -28.54 -2.95
N SER A 205 -8.87 -28.88 -1.98
CA SER A 205 -8.39 -30.25 -1.80
C SER A 205 -9.52 -31.19 -1.39
N THR A 206 -10.35 -30.77 -0.43
CA THR A 206 -11.51 -31.55 0.02
C THR A 206 -12.54 -31.73 -1.10
N MET A 207 -12.82 -30.69 -1.90
CA MET A 207 -13.71 -30.83 -3.07
C MET A 207 -13.16 -31.83 -4.09
N ARG A 208 -11.84 -31.81 -4.36
CA ARG A 208 -11.19 -32.78 -5.26
C ARG A 208 -11.27 -34.21 -4.73
N GLU A 209 -11.07 -34.40 -3.42
CA GLU A 209 -11.18 -35.71 -2.78
C GLU A 209 -12.60 -36.26 -2.84
N LEU A 210 -13.62 -35.42 -2.62
CA LEU A 210 -15.03 -35.80 -2.74
C LEU A 210 -15.39 -36.19 -4.19
N LEU A 211 -14.94 -35.42 -5.18
CA LEU A 211 -15.16 -35.74 -6.59
C LEU A 211 -14.44 -37.02 -7.01
N ALA A 212 -13.22 -37.24 -6.54
CA ALA A 212 -12.46 -38.46 -6.81
C ALA A 212 -13.01 -39.70 -6.05
N GLY A 213 -13.66 -39.48 -4.91
CA GLY A 213 -14.28 -40.53 -4.09
C GLY A 213 -15.59 -41.07 -4.65
N ASP A 214 -16.28 -40.32 -5.53
CA ASP A 214 -17.54 -40.74 -6.17
C ASP A 214 -17.31 -41.66 -7.39
N ASP A 215 -16.12 -41.60 -8.02
CA ASP A 215 -15.74 -42.49 -9.13
C ASP A 215 -15.48 -43.95 -8.69
N GLY A 216 -15.44 -44.23 -7.38
CA GLY A 216 -15.15 -45.54 -6.79
C GLY A 216 -16.32 -46.27 -6.14
N ALA A 217 -17.51 -45.66 -6.05
CA ALA A 217 -18.64 -46.20 -5.28
C ALA A 217 -19.89 -46.58 -6.11
N VAL A 218 -19.80 -46.60 -7.45
CA VAL A 218 -20.88 -47.08 -8.34
C VAL A 218 -20.49 -48.37 -9.07
N THR A 219 -19.94 -49.35 -8.34
CA THR A 219 -20.06 -50.77 -8.72
C THR A 219 -20.34 -51.62 -7.48
N GLY A 220 -21.47 -51.32 -6.84
CA GLY A 220 -21.93 -52.05 -5.66
C GLY A 220 -23.40 -51.78 -5.40
N ALA A 221 -24.24 -52.37 -6.24
CA ALA A 221 -25.62 -52.78 -5.98
C ALA A 221 -26.34 -52.12 -4.79
N ASP A 222 -27.25 -51.18 -5.11
CA ASP A 222 -28.55 -50.96 -4.44
C ASP A 222 -29.38 -50.07 -5.38
N GLY A 223 -30.16 -50.63 -6.29
CA GLY A 223 -31.45 -51.23 -5.94
C GLY A 223 -32.57 -50.30 -6.41
N TYR A 224 -32.74 -50.16 -7.73
CA TYR A 224 -33.88 -49.48 -8.34
C TYR A 224 -35.17 -50.20 -7.88
N GLY A 225 -35.92 -49.59 -6.96
CA GLY A 225 -37.14 -50.16 -6.42
C GLY A 225 -38.21 -50.31 -7.50
N ARG A 226 -38.81 -51.51 -7.59
CA ARG A 226 -39.91 -51.90 -8.49
C ARG A 226 -41.26 -51.25 -8.11
N THR A 227 -41.25 -50.00 -7.71
CA THR A 227 -42.42 -49.15 -7.50
C THR A 227 -42.00 -47.74 -7.89
N GLY A 228 -42.21 -47.41 -9.17
CA GLY A 228 -41.83 -46.12 -9.72
C GLY A 228 -42.55 -44.98 -8.99
N THR A 229 -41.86 -44.33 -8.06
CA THR A 229 -42.27 -43.06 -7.48
C THR A 229 -41.17 -42.05 -7.77
N THR A 230 -41.46 -41.13 -8.68
CA THR A 230 -40.60 -39.99 -8.97
C THR A 230 -40.70 -38.99 -7.83
N ALA A 231 -39.54 -38.52 -7.36
CA ALA A 231 -39.45 -37.46 -6.37
C ALA A 231 -40.26 -36.23 -6.80
N THR A 232 -41.19 -35.81 -5.94
CA THR A 232 -42.03 -34.62 -6.12
C THR A 232 -41.15 -33.40 -6.35
N LYS A 233 -41.26 -32.81 -7.55
CA LYS A 233 -40.71 -31.49 -7.89
C LYS A 233 -41.19 -30.46 -6.85
N ARG A 234 -40.25 -29.89 -6.09
CA ARG A 234 -40.48 -28.72 -5.24
C ARG A 234 -40.84 -27.54 -6.14
N ARG A 235 -42.07 -27.03 -6.05
CA ARG A 235 -42.48 -25.79 -6.74
C ARG A 235 -41.88 -24.58 -6.01
N PRO A 236 -41.26 -23.61 -6.70
CA PRO A 236 -40.88 -22.35 -6.08
C PRO A 236 -42.15 -21.53 -5.78
N LEU A 237 -42.28 -21.13 -4.52
CA LEU A 237 -43.34 -20.26 -3.99
C LEU A 237 -43.09 -18.84 -4.55
N LEU A 238 -43.84 -18.46 -5.57
CA LEU A 238 -43.93 -17.08 -6.05
C LEU A 238 -44.74 -16.31 -4.99
N LEU A 239 -44.06 -15.58 -4.12
CA LEU A 239 -44.74 -14.66 -3.22
C LEU A 239 -45.16 -13.44 -4.04
N ASP A 240 -46.44 -13.40 -4.40
CA ASP A 240 -47.15 -12.16 -4.67
C ASP A 240 -46.91 -11.21 -3.49
N ARG A 241 -46.33 -10.04 -3.77
CA ARG A 241 -46.31 -8.91 -2.85
C ARG A 241 -47.35 -7.91 -3.34
N GLU A 242 -48.52 -7.98 -2.73
CA GLU A 242 -49.49 -6.88 -2.75
C GLU A 242 -49.50 -6.20 -1.38
N ALA A 243 -49.26 -4.89 -1.39
CA ALA A 243 -49.94 -3.82 -0.64
C ALA A 243 -49.10 -2.54 -0.70
#